data_AF-A0A2W4UJY8-F1
#
_entry.id   AF-A0A2W4UJY8-F1
#
_cell.length_a   1.000
_cell.length_b   1.000
_cell.length_c   1.000
_cell.angle_alpha   90.00
_cell.angle_beta   90.00
_cell.angle_gamma   90.00
#
_symmetry.space_group_name_H-M   'P 1'
#
loop_
_entity.id
_entity.type
_entity.pdbx_description
1 polymer ?
#
loop_
_entity_poly.entity_id
_entity_poly.type
_entity_poly.pdbx_seq_one_letter_code
_entity_poly.pdbx_strand_id
1 'polypeptide(L)'
;MFNPADLFELPKSIVLAVLRFLWWLGWDFLVETVFWSVGWLTVRVLSLGRFPQEQFTQQDDASGFTSLFLHVTGAVVLWALIWFLSR
;
A
#
# COMPACT_ATOMS: atom_id res chain seq x y z
N MET A 1 26.49 -36.83 3.81
CA MET A 1 27.70 -36.06 3.48
C MET A 1 27.33 -34.60 3.68
N PHE A 2 27.72 -34.00 4.80
CA PHE A 2 27.28 -32.65 5.21
C PHE A 2 28.17 -31.62 4.48
N ASN A 3 27.59 -30.79 3.61
CA ASN A 3 28.33 -29.80 2.83
C ASN A 3 28.31 -28.45 3.57
N PRO A 4 29.45 -27.88 3.97
CA PRO A 4 29.49 -26.59 4.67
C PRO A 4 28.94 -25.42 3.83
N ALA A 5 28.83 -25.58 2.51
CA ALA A 5 28.17 -24.60 1.63
C ALA A 5 26.67 -24.45 1.93
N ASP A 6 25.96 -25.53 2.25
CA ASP A 6 24.51 -25.51 2.56
C ASP A 6 24.21 -24.66 3.81
N LEU A 7 25.17 -24.61 4.74
CA LEU A 7 25.11 -23.85 5.99
C LEU A 7 25.15 -22.33 5.74
N PHE A 8 25.82 -21.88 4.67
CA PHE A 8 25.85 -20.48 4.25
C PHE A 8 24.74 -20.12 3.25
N GLU A 9 24.14 -21.09 2.58
CA GLU A 9 23.00 -20.88 1.67
C GLU A 9 21.65 -20.79 2.39
N LEU A 10 21.48 -21.51 3.50
CA LEU A 10 20.33 -21.41 4.41
C LEU A 10 20.04 -19.98 4.91
N PRO A 11 21.01 -19.23 5.47
CA PRO A 11 20.74 -17.86 5.91
C PRO A 11 20.43 -16.92 4.73
N LYS A 12 21.04 -17.14 3.55
CA LYS A 12 20.74 -16.33 2.36
C LYS A 12 19.31 -16.54 1.87
N SER A 13 18.83 -17.79 1.84
CA SER A 13 17.47 -18.09 1.41
C SER A 13 16.43 -17.53 2.38
N ILE A 14 16.69 -17.60 3.69
CA ILE A 14 15.83 -17.00 4.73
C ILE A 14 15.80 -15.48 4.58
N VAL A 15 16.96 -14.83 4.39
CA VAL A 15 17.03 -13.38 4.19
C VAL A 15 16.26 -12.96 2.94
N LEU A 16 16.40 -13.68 1.83
CA LEU A 16 15.64 -13.40 0.61
C LEU A 16 14.13 -13.61 0.81
N ALA A 17 13.72 -14.64 1.55
CA ALA A 17 12.32 -14.88 1.87
C ALA A 17 11.73 -13.76 2.74
N VAL A 18 12.45 -13.30 3.76
CA VAL A 18 12.05 -12.16 4.59
C VAL A 18 11.97 -10.89 3.76
N LEU A 19 12.96 -10.63 2.89
CA LEU A 19 12.94 -9.45 2.03
C LEU A 19 11.78 -9.49 1.03
N ARG A 20 11.47 -10.67 0.49
CA ARG A 20 10.31 -10.90 -0.39
C ARG A 20 9.00 -10.70 0.35
N PHE A 21 8.91 -11.16 1.59
CA PHE A 21 7.76 -10.95 2.45
C PHE A 21 7.59 -9.47 2.82
N LEU A 22 8.67 -8.77 3.18
CA LEU A 22 8.65 -7.33 3.43
C LEU A 22 8.31 -6.53 2.18
N TRP A 23 8.77 -6.97 1.01
CA TRP A 23 8.37 -6.38 -0.27
C TRP A 23 6.88 -6.57 -0.53
N TRP A 24 6.37 -7.78 -0.34
CA TRP A 24 4.95 -8.07 -0.48
C TRP A 24 4.12 -7.27 0.52
N LEU A 25 4.53 -7.23 1.79
CA LEU A 25 3.87 -6.45 2.83
C LEU A 25 3.93 -4.95 2.53
N GLY A 26 5.09 -4.44 2.09
CA GLY A 26 5.26 -3.04 1.72
C GLY A 26 4.45 -2.64 0.48
N TRP A 27 4.23 -3.57 -0.44
CA TRP A 27 3.40 -3.31 -1.61
C TRP A 27 1.92 -3.50 -1.27
N ASP A 28 1.47 -4.71 -0.96
CA ASP A 28 0.07 -5.01 -0.67
C ASP A 28 -0.41 -4.19 0.55
N PHE A 29 0.19 -4.35 1.73
CA PHE A 29 -0.35 -3.68 2.91
C PHE A 29 -0.25 -2.15 2.84
N LEU A 30 0.90 -1.63 2.41
CA LEU A 30 1.16 -0.20 2.42
C LEU A 30 0.45 0.52 1.25
N VAL A 31 0.51 -0.01 0.04
CA VAL A 31 -0.16 0.62 -1.12
C VAL A 31 -1.68 0.48 -0.97
N GLU A 32 -2.15 -0.74 -0.74
CA GLU A 32 -3.57 -1.05 -0.73
C GLU A 32 -4.25 -0.39 0.47
N THR A 33 -3.68 -0.46 1.68
CA THR A 33 -4.31 0.15 2.85
C THR A 33 -4.08 1.66 2.87
N VAL A 34 -2.84 2.15 2.70
CA VAL A 34 -2.55 3.58 2.95
C VAL A 34 -3.07 4.47 1.83
N PHE A 35 -2.84 4.13 0.55
CA PHE A 35 -3.34 4.98 -0.53
C PHE A 35 -4.87 4.95 -0.61
N TRP A 36 -5.50 3.79 -0.40
CA TRP A 36 -6.95 3.73 -0.28
C TRP A 36 -7.45 4.59 0.88
N SER A 37 -6.87 4.45 2.06
CA SER A 37 -7.29 5.20 3.26
C SER A 37 -7.17 6.71 3.06
N VAL A 38 -6.02 7.17 2.57
CA VAL A 38 -5.76 8.60 2.33
C VAL A 38 -6.64 9.12 1.20
N GLY A 39 -6.79 8.37 0.11
CA GLY A 39 -7.66 8.73 -1.01
C GLY A 39 -9.12 8.83 -0.60
N TRP A 40 -9.63 7.81 0.10
CA TRP A 40 -11.01 7.75 0.60
C TRP A 40 -11.29 8.92 1.53
N LEU A 41 -10.41 9.17 2.51
CA LEU A 41 -10.59 10.25 3.47
C LEU A 41 -10.53 11.61 2.79
N THR A 42 -9.60 11.81 1.85
CA THR A 42 -9.49 13.07 1.11
C THR A 42 -10.74 13.34 0.27
N VAL A 43 -11.18 12.38 -0.54
CA VAL A 43 -12.37 12.54 -1.40
C VAL A 43 -13.62 12.73 -0.55
N ARG A 44 -13.71 12.06 0.60
CA ARG A 44 -14.85 12.21 1.51
C ARG A 44 -14.90 13.56 2.20
N VAL A 45 -13.75 14.11 2.60
CA VAL A 45 -13.68 15.46 3.14
C VAL A 45 -14.03 16.49 2.06
N LEU A 46 -13.47 16.35 0.85
CA LEU A 46 -13.72 17.26 -0.27
C LEU A 46 -15.18 17.23 -0.75
N SER A 47 -15.83 16.05 -0.70
CA SER A 47 -17.22 15.88 -1.10
C SER A 47 -18.23 16.18 0.01
N LEU A 48 -17.78 16.65 1.18
CA LEU A 48 -18.61 16.87 2.38
C LEU A 48 -19.40 15.62 2.80
N GLY A 49 -18.78 14.44 2.69
CA GLY A 49 -19.39 13.18 3.08
C GLY A 49 -20.29 12.55 2.01
N ARG A 50 -20.41 13.15 0.81
CA ARG A 50 -21.34 12.71 -0.23
C ARG A 50 -20.78 11.59 -1.11
N PHE A 51 -19.45 11.47 -1.20
CA PHE A 51 -18.74 10.47 -2.00
C PHE A 51 -17.40 10.11 -1.33
N PRO A 52 -16.90 8.87 -1.37
CA PRO A 52 -17.48 7.65 -1.97
C PRO A 52 -18.62 7.06 -1.12
N GLN A 53 -19.54 6.34 -1.77
CA GLN A 53 -20.66 5.66 -1.10
C GLN A 53 -20.21 4.36 -0.41
N GLU A 54 -19.11 3.80 -0.90
CA GLU A 54 -18.44 2.61 -0.40
C GLU A 54 -17.81 2.87 0.97
N GLN A 55 -17.91 1.87 1.85
CA GLN A 55 -17.32 1.94 3.18
C GLN A 55 -15.80 1.83 3.11
N PHE A 56 -15.10 2.36 4.11
CA PHE A 56 -13.64 2.31 4.22
C PHE A 56 -13.05 0.90 4.05
N THR A 57 -13.77 -0.15 4.48
CA THR A 57 -13.36 -1.56 4.38
C THR A 57 -13.83 -2.27 3.10
N GLN A 58 -14.70 -1.65 2.28
CA GLN A 58 -15.26 -2.26 1.05
C GLN A 58 -14.38 -2.00 -0.18
N GLN A 59 -13.06 -2.10 -0.01
CA GLN A 59 -12.09 -1.87 -1.08
C GLN A 59 -12.27 -2.85 -2.25
N ASP A 60 -12.61 -4.10 -1.96
CA ASP A 60 -12.84 -5.16 -2.95
C ASP A 60 -14.19 -5.06 -3.67
N ASP A 61 -15.19 -4.44 -3.03
CA ASP A 61 -16.55 -4.26 -3.59
C ASP A 61 -16.68 -2.96 -4.42
N ALA A 62 -15.70 -2.08 -4.34
CA ALA A 62 -15.72 -0.83 -5.09
C ALA A 62 -15.52 -1.08 -6.58
N SER A 63 -16.26 -0.33 -7.41
CA SER A 63 -16.05 -0.32 -8.86
C SER A 63 -14.56 -0.09 -9.17
N GLY A 64 -13.98 -0.90 -10.05
CA GLY A 64 -12.55 -0.85 -10.36
C GLY A 64 -12.07 0.55 -10.77
N PHE A 65 -12.94 1.38 -11.36
CA PHE A 65 -12.64 2.77 -11.66
C PHE A 65 -12.60 3.67 -10.40
N THR A 66 -13.57 3.52 -9.49
CA THR A 66 -13.58 4.22 -8.19
C THR A 66 -12.35 3.86 -7.37
N SER A 67 -11.98 2.57 -7.37
CA SER A 67 -10.81 2.09 -6.64
C SER A 67 -9.50 2.65 -7.18
N LEU A 68 -9.34 2.67 -8.50
CA LEU A 68 -8.16 3.27 -9.12
C LEU A 68 -8.10 4.79 -8.85
N PHE A 69 -9.24 5.48 -8.93
CA PHE A 69 -9.31 6.92 -8.64
C PHE A 69 -8.91 7.26 -7.19
N LEU A 70 -9.39 6.47 -6.22
CA LEU A 70 -9.04 6.65 -4.81
C LEU A 70 -7.56 6.38 -4.55
N HIS A 71 -7.00 5.31 -5.11
CA HIS A 71 -5.56 5.04 -5.00
C HIS A 71 -4.69 6.16 -5.58
N VAL A 72 -5.02 6.65 -6.79
CA VAL A 72 -4.31 7.76 -7.41
C VAL A 72 -4.42 9.03 -6.57
N THR A 73 -5.62 9.32 -6.06
CA THR A 73 -5.83 10.49 -5.19
C THR A 73 -4.99 10.38 -3.92
N GLY A 74 -4.99 9.23 -3.25
CA GLY A 74 -4.16 8.98 -2.07
C GLY A 74 -2.68 9.16 -2.36
N ALA A 75 -2.21 8.68 -3.51
CA ALA A 75 -0.81 8.82 -3.94
C ALA A 75 -0.43 10.28 -4.19
N VAL A 76 -1.29 11.04 -4.90
CA VAL A 76 -1.07 12.47 -5.17
C VAL A 76 -1.04 13.26 -3.87
N VAL A 77 -1.96 12.99 -2.94
CA VAL A 77 -2.03 13.68 -1.64
C VAL A 77 -0.80 13.40 -0.80
N LEU A 78 -0.38 12.14 -0.68
CA LEU A 78 0.84 11.77 0.04
C LEU A 78 2.07 12.43 -0.58
N TRP A 79 2.19 12.38 -1.90
CA TRP A 79 3.30 13.01 -2.61
C TRP A 79 3.32 14.53 -2.39
N ALA A 80 2.17 15.20 -2.46
CA ALA A 80 2.03 16.63 -2.19
C ALA A 80 2.38 16.97 -0.74
N LEU A 81 1.95 16.16 0.24
CA LEU A 81 2.28 16.34 1.65
C LEU A 81 3.78 16.22 1.91
N ILE A 82 4.41 15.18 1.37
CA ILE A 82 5.86 14.95 1.50
C ILE A 82 6.62 16.12 0.88
N TRP A 83 6.23 16.54 -0.33
CA TRP A 83 6.86 17.66 -1.01
C TRP A 83 6.70 18.96 -0.22
N PHE A 84 5.53 19.22 0.34
CA PHE A 84 5.27 20.41 1.15
C PHE A 84 6.04 20.41 2.47
N LEU A 85 6.14 19.28 3.18
CA LEU A 85 6.93 19.18 4.42
C LEU A 85 8.45 19.17 4.19
N SER A 86 8.91 18.77 3.00
CA SER A 86 10.32 18.77 2.62
C SER A 86 10.82 20.16 2.18
N ARG A 87 9.92 21.13 2.06
CA ARG A 87 10.19 22.53 1.71
C ARG A 87 10.58 23.34 2.94
#